data_AF-A0A1R0L2H2-F1
#
_entry.id   AF-A0A1R0L2H2-F1
#
_cell.length_a   1.000
_cell.length_b   1.000
_cell.length_c   1.000
_cell.angle_alpha   90.00
_cell.angle_beta   90.00
_cell.angle_gamma   90.00
#
_symmetry.space_group_name_H-M   'P 1'
#
loop_
_entity.id
_entity.type
_entity.pdbx_description
1 polymer ?
#
loop_
_entity_poly.entity_id
_entity_poly.type
_entity_poly.pdbx_seq_one_letter_code
_entity_poly.pdbx_strand_id
1 'polypeptide(L)'
;MAYPGGNGWPEQPQQPYRQQPPQQEYPPQNPPRYGQYPQDPQQQYFQQTYQGFAPEPPNKGKKGLWIGLGALVVVIAVGATLFFVLREGDDPRPQAAPPASAEPAPPSSSAAKPPSTSSGAPKDNKVPSTTPGWQGILSTKDKAAYDLPATGWETKPGQIVGYNEGEFKMVIHEASTYKLGACPDARGSNRGVVGFATADQIPVENAARGAVRLWIQSATGRSDVPLPEITQVPIASGSIQGVSSTGTFTPAETEDCRAPSVKVTSAAFKSGDQTICFVMAFDQGTPDALPEADAQKILASLRPRP
;
A
#
# COMPACT_ATOMS: atom_id res chain seq x y z
N MET A 1 -63.93 -30.16 20.58
CA MET A 1 -62.79 -29.35 21.07
C MET A 1 -62.56 -28.28 20.03
N ALA A 2 -62.83 -27.02 20.38
CA ALA A 2 -62.90 -25.87 19.49
C ALA A 2 -61.85 -24.83 19.90
N TYR A 3 -61.19 -24.21 18.91
CA TYR A 3 -60.22 -23.13 19.08
C TYR A 3 -60.90 -21.75 18.97
N PRO A 4 -60.53 -20.78 19.80
CA PRO A 4 -60.52 -19.35 19.45
C PRO A 4 -59.06 -18.83 19.38
N GLY A 5 -58.65 -18.11 18.32
CA GLY A 5 -58.64 -16.63 18.25
C GLY A 5 -57.43 -16.08 19.01
N GLY A 6 -56.43 -15.40 18.43
CA GLY A 6 -56.50 -14.25 17.54
C GLY A 6 -55.98 -13.03 18.32
N ASN A 7 -54.70 -12.67 18.16
CA ASN A 7 -54.03 -11.63 18.95
C ASN A 7 -53.29 -10.67 18.02
N GLY A 8 -53.74 -9.41 18.04
CA GLY A 8 -53.29 -8.31 17.21
C GLY A 8 -51.99 -7.66 17.67
N TRP A 9 -51.42 -6.87 16.77
CA TRP A 9 -50.23 -6.05 16.95
C TRP A 9 -50.60 -4.68 17.55
N PRO A 10 -49.80 -4.11 18.47
CA PRO A 10 -50.05 -2.76 18.98
C PRO A 10 -49.62 -1.67 17.98
N GLU A 11 -50.48 -0.66 17.87
CA GLU A 11 -50.32 0.56 17.07
C GLU A 11 -49.14 1.44 17.54
N GLN A 12 -48.40 2.01 16.58
CA GLN A 12 -47.39 3.05 16.84
C GLN A 12 -48.05 4.45 16.89
N PRO A 13 -47.74 5.28 17.89
CA PRO A 13 -48.20 6.67 17.93
C PRO A 13 -47.43 7.57 16.95
N GLN A 14 -48.18 8.37 16.18
CA GLN A 14 -47.65 9.37 15.24
C GLN A 14 -46.97 10.56 15.95
N GLN A 15 -45.83 10.98 15.43
CA GLN A 15 -45.08 12.17 15.88
C GLN A 15 -45.59 13.44 15.15
N PRO A 16 -45.80 14.56 15.84
CA PRO A 16 -46.31 15.79 15.25
C PRO A 16 -45.23 16.60 14.51
N TYR A 17 -45.65 17.20 13.40
CA TYR A 17 -44.87 18.09 12.53
C TYR A 17 -44.17 19.23 13.29
N ARG A 18 -42.85 19.39 13.08
CA ARG A 18 -42.11 20.59 13.50
C ARG A 18 -42.21 21.71 12.45
N GLN A 19 -42.46 22.91 12.96
CA GLN A 19 -42.68 24.17 12.25
C GLN A 19 -41.38 24.80 11.73
N GLN A 20 -41.46 25.42 10.54
CA GLN A 20 -40.40 26.25 9.92
C GLN A 20 -40.38 27.66 10.53
N PRO A 21 -39.21 28.29 10.71
CA PRO A 21 -39.10 29.69 11.12
C PRO A 21 -39.32 30.69 9.95
N PRO A 22 -39.83 31.90 10.23
CA PRO A 22 -40.32 32.85 9.22
C PRO A 22 -39.22 33.65 8.52
N GLN A 23 -39.47 33.97 7.25
CA GLN A 23 -38.75 34.91 6.39
C GLN A 23 -38.97 36.35 6.87
N GLN A 24 -37.92 37.18 6.84
CA GLN A 24 -37.99 38.59 7.22
C GLN A 24 -37.86 39.48 5.98
N GLU A 25 -38.86 40.34 5.79
CA GLU A 25 -39.09 41.19 4.63
C GLU A 25 -38.60 42.64 4.85
N TYR A 26 -38.31 43.34 3.75
CA TYR A 26 -37.56 44.59 3.53
C TYR A 26 -37.97 45.87 4.32
N PRO A 27 -37.15 46.94 4.20
CA PRO A 27 -37.72 48.22 3.75
C PRO A 27 -36.96 48.90 2.56
N PRO A 28 -37.65 49.69 1.71
CA PRO A 28 -37.07 50.44 0.59
C PRO A 28 -36.85 51.93 0.94
N GLN A 29 -35.84 52.61 0.37
CA GLN A 29 -35.85 54.08 0.25
C GLN A 29 -34.87 54.71 -0.79
N ASN A 30 -35.45 55.69 -1.49
CA ASN A 30 -35.13 56.56 -2.65
C ASN A 30 -33.76 57.31 -2.85
N PRO A 31 -33.54 57.96 -4.03
CA PRO A 31 -32.27 58.50 -4.55
C PRO A 31 -32.04 60.01 -4.30
N PRO A 32 -30.84 60.55 -4.58
CA PRO A 32 -30.73 61.58 -5.64
C PRO A 32 -29.47 61.54 -6.52
N ARG A 33 -29.64 62.09 -7.74
CA ARG A 33 -28.61 62.39 -8.76
C ARG A 33 -27.85 63.70 -8.46
N TYR A 34 -26.59 63.80 -8.92
CA TYR A 34 -26.06 64.79 -9.90
C TYR A 34 -24.52 64.94 -9.76
N GLY A 35 -23.81 64.93 -10.90
CA GLY A 35 -22.39 65.27 -11.01
C GLY A 35 -21.73 64.66 -12.25
N GLN A 36 -21.56 65.48 -13.29
CA GLN A 36 -21.16 65.17 -14.68
C GLN A 36 -19.71 65.63 -14.94
N TYR A 37 -19.08 65.14 -16.03
CA TYR A 37 -17.82 65.53 -16.74
C TYR A 37 -16.60 64.57 -16.60
N PRO A 38 -15.68 64.50 -17.60
CA PRO A 38 -15.88 64.08 -18.98
C PRO A 38 -14.85 63.00 -19.46
N GLN A 39 -15.09 62.55 -20.69
CA GLN A 39 -14.57 61.43 -21.47
C GLN A 39 -13.09 61.55 -21.93
N ASP A 40 -12.32 60.44 -21.91
CA ASP A 40 -11.14 60.16 -22.77
C ASP A 40 -10.72 58.66 -22.73
N PRO A 41 -9.84 58.11 -23.61
CA PRO A 41 -10.21 57.09 -24.59
C PRO A 41 -9.67 55.67 -24.33
N GLN A 42 -10.17 54.73 -25.15
CA GLN A 42 -10.02 53.28 -25.13
C GLN A 42 -8.61 52.71 -24.84
N GLN A 43 -8.55 51.69 -23.98
CA GLN A 43 -7.47 50.70 -23.93
C GLN A 43 -8.03 49.30 -23.64
N GLN A 44 -7.47 48.34 -24.39
CA GLN A 44 -7.87 46.95 -24.55
C GLN A 44 -7.79 46.12 -23.27
N TYR A 45 -8.83 45.33 -23.02
CA TYR A 45 -8.79 44.24 -22.03
C TYR A 45 -7.96 43.07 -22.55
N PHE A 46 -6.91 42.72 -21.80
CA PHE A 46 -6.26 41.42 -21.88
C PHE A 46 -7.14 40.36 -21.20
N GLN A 47 -7.72 39.48 -22.02
CA GLN A 47 -8.20 38.15 -21.62
C GLN A 47 -7.01 37.19 -21.70
N GLN A 48 -6.58 36.62 -20.58
CA GLN A 48 -5.76 35.40 -20.60
C GLN A 48 -6.65 34.18 -20.37
N THR A 49 -6.94 33.52 -21.49
CA THR A 49 -7.55 32.21 -21.66
C THR A 49 -6.69 31.11 -21.02
N TYR A 50 -7.28 30.32 -20.13
CA TYR A 50 -6.77 29.00 -19.75
C TYR A 50 -7.28 27.95 -20.76
N GLN A 51 -6.40 27.51 -21.67
CA GLN A 51 -6.53 26.26 -22.45
C GLN A 51 -6.02 25.11 -21.54
N GLY A 52 -6.62 23.93 -21.39
CA GLY A 52 -7.36 23.10 -22.33
C GLY A 52 -6.45 21.99 -22.85
N PHE A 53 -6.53 20.76 -22.29
CA PHE A 53 -6.01 19.54 -22.92
C PHE A 53 -6.88 18.32 -22.58
N ALA A 54 -7.84 18.06 -23.46
CA ALA A 54 -8.36 16.73 -23.73
C ALA A 54 -7.55 16.13 -24.91
N PRO A 55 -7.22 14.82 -24.92
CA PRO A 55 -6.49 14.22 -26.02
C PRO A 55 -7.38 13.97 -27.25
N GLU A 56 -6.90 14.42 -28.41
CA GLU A 56 -7.49 14.24 -29.73
C GLU A 56 -7.26 12.81 -30.28
N PRO A 57 -8.21 12.21 -31.03
CA PRO A 57 -8.04 10.87 -31.60
C PRO A 57 -7.06 10.86 -32.81
N PRO A 58 -6.22 9.83 -32.98
CA PRO A 58 -5.15 9.84 -33.97
C PRO A 58 -5.64 9.61 -35.40
N ASN A 59 -5.28 10.55 -36.30
CA ASN A 59 -5.47 10.43 -37.74
C ASN A 59 -4.47 9.45 -38.39
N LYS A 60 -5.00 8.61 -39.28
CA LYS A 60 -4.30 7.63 -40.12
C LYS A 60 -3.27 8.29 -41.04
N GLY A 61 -2.00 7.90 -40.90
CA GLY A 61 -0.93 8.17 -41.86
C GLY A 61 0.10 7.04 -41.87
N LYS A 62 0.35 6.46 -43.05
CA LYS A 62 1.11 5.22 -43.26
C LYS A 62 2.61 5.36 -42.93
N LYS A 63 3.00 5.08 -41.68
CA LYS A 63 4.40 4.78 -41.26
C LYS A 63 4.45 3.67 -40.19
N GLY A 64 3.56 2.68 -40.32
CA GLY A 64 3.44 1.53 -39.41
C GLY A 64 4.43 0.42 -39.74
N LEU A 65 5.67 0.54 -39.25
CA LEU A 65 6.53 -0.65 -39.09
C LEU A 65 7.55 -0.51 -37.94
N TRP A 66 7.91 0.71 -37.51
CA TRP A 66 8.97 0.90 -36.52
C TRP A 66 8.50 1.16 -35.08
N ILE A 67 7.20 1.37 -34.84
CA ILE A 67 6.63 1.56 -33.48
C ILE A 67 6.06 0.25 -32.90
N GLY A 68 5.96 -0.82 -33.70
CA GLY A 68 5.48 -2.13 -33.23
C GLY A 68 6.48 -2.87 -32.33
N LEU A 69 7.78 -2.57 -32.41
CA LEU A 69 8.79 -3.31 -31.66
C LEU A 69 9.02 -2.75 -30.23
N GLY A 70 8.74 -1.47 -29.99
CA GLY A 70 8.87 -0.86 -28.65
C GLY A 70 7.72 -1.20 -27.71
N ALA A 71 6.49 -1.33 -28.24
CA ALA A 71 5.32 -1.70 -27.45
C ALA A 71 5.27 -3.22 -27.13
N LEU A 72 5.93 -4.07 -27.94
CA LEU A 72 5.98 -5.51 -27.66
C LEU A 72 6.95 -5.85 -26.51
N VAL A 73 8.04 -5.10 -26.32
CA VAL A 73 9.02 -5.35 -25.25
C VAL A 73 8.50 -4.90 -23.88
N VAL A 74 7.71 -3.82 -23.81
CA VAL A 74 7.11 -3.36 -22.54
C VAL A 74 5.95 -4.26 -22.09
N VAL A 75 5.24 -4.91 -23.02
CA VAL A 75 4.23 -5.93 -22.69
C VAL A 75 4.89 -7.25 -22.27
N ILE A 76 6.12 -7.56 -22.70
CA ILE A 76 6.84 -8.76 -22.21
C ILE A 76 7.32 -8.60 -20.76
N ALA A 77 7.65 -7.38 -20.30
CA ALA A 77 8.05 -7.15 -18.91
C ALA A 77 6.88 -7.25 -17.91
N VAL A 78 5.64 -6.92 -18.33
CA VAL A 78 4.43 -7.11 -17.52
C VAL A 78 3.78 -8.49 -17.75
N GLY A 79 4.04 -9.12 -18.89
CA GLY A 79 3.54 -10.46 -19.23
C GLY A 79 4.33 -11.63 -18.65
N ALA A 80 5.63 -11.48 -18.36
CA ALA A 80 6.46 -12.57 -17.84
C ALA A 80 6.12 -12.97 -16.39
N THR A 81 5.52 -12.08 -15.59
CA THR A 81 5.02 -12.41 -14.25
C THR A 81 3.64 -13.06 -14.26
N LEU A 82 2.83 -12.83 -15.31
CA LEU A 82 1.52 -13.50 -15.47
C LEU A 82 1.63 -14.89 -16.12
N PHE A 83 2.72 -15.21 -16.83
CA PHE A 83 2.89 -16.53 -17.47
C PHE A 83 3.36 -17.64 -16.50
N PHE A 84 3.98 -17.31 -15.37
CA PHE A 84 4.43 -18.31 -14.38
C PHE A 84 3.41 -18.66 -13.29
N VAL A 85 2.22 -18.05 -13.28
CA VAL A 85 1.17 -18.31 -12.29
C VAL A 85 -0.06 -19.03 -12.89
N LEU A 86 -0.07 -19.31 -14.20
CA LEU A 86 -1.20 -19.98 -14.87
C LEU A 86 -0.82 -21.27 -15.62
N ARG A 87 0.33 -21.90 -15.31
CA ARG A 87 0.70 -23.19 -15.91
C ARG A 87 1.35 -24.17 -14.94
N GLU A 88 0.63 -24.50 -13.87
CA GLU A 88 0.78 -25.76 -13.15
C GLU A 88 -0.61 -26.26 -12.78
N GLY A 89 -1.20 -27.00 -13.71
CA GLY A 89 -2.50 -27.63 -13.59
C GLY A 89 -2.74 -28.52 -14.81
N ASP A 90 -2.59 -29.82 -14.57
CA ASP A 90 -2.93 -30.96 -15.42
C ASP A 90 -1.96 -31.35 -16.55
N ASP A 91 -1.17 -32.37 -16.25
CA ASP A 91 -0.93 -33.46 -17.19
C ASP A 91 -1.35 -34.82 -16.56
N PRO A 92 -1.81 -35.78 -17.39
CA PRO A 92 -2.85 -36.74 -17.04
C PRO A 92 -2.38 -37.92 -16.20
N ARG A 93 -3.27 -38.37 -15.30
CA ARG A 93 -3.18 -39.65 -14.60
C ARG A 93 -3.34 -40.82 -15.57
N PRO A 94 -2.39 -41.76 -15.67
CA PRO A 94 -2.66 -43.08 -16.22
C PRO A 94 -3.32 -43.95 -15.16
N GLN A 95 -4.63 -44.12 -15.34
CA GLN A 95 -5.47 -45.30 -15.13
C GLN A 95 -4.84 -46.51 -14.42
N ALA A 96 -5.49 -46.92 -13.32
CA ALA A 96 -5.26 -48.17 -12.62
C ALA A 96 -5.70 -49.39 -13.45
N ALA A 97 -4.93 -50.48 -13.37
CA ALA A 97 -5.36 -51.83 -13.73
C ALA A 97 -5.41 -52.73 -12.46
N PRO A 98 -6.34 -53.69 -12.32
CA PRO A 98 -6.52 -54.51 -11.12
C PRO A 98 -5.54 -55.72 -11.02
N PRO A 99 -5.55 -56.47 -9.89
CA PRO A 99 -4.34 -57.05 -9.28
C PRO A 99 -4.02 -58.48 -9.73
N ALA A 100 -2.74 -58.86 -9.59
CA ALA A 100 -2.32 -60.27 -9.54
C ALA A 100 -1.57 -60.54 -8.22
N SER A 101 -2.00 -61.58 -7.52
CA SER A 101 -1.52 -62.04 -6.22
C SER A 101 -0.09 -62.61 -6.26
N ALA A 102 0.63 -62.31 -5.18
CA ALA A 102 1.57 -63.11 -4.38
C ALA A 102 2.76 -63.84 -5.04
N GLU A 103 3.99 -63.49 -4.61
CA GLU A 103 4.91 -64.35 -3.83
C GLU A 103 6.09 -63.52 -3.26
N PRO A 104 6.66 -63.82 -2.06
CA PRO A 104 7.65 -62.97 -1.38
C PRO A 104 9.12 -63.44 -1.51
N ALA A 105 10.07 -62.51 -1.66
CA ALA A 105 11.51 -62.74 -1.44
C ALA A 105 12.29 -61.40 -1.25
N PRO A 106 13.57 -61.43 -0.86
CA PRO A 106 14.19 -61.30 0.47
C PRO A 106 14.65 -59.86 0.82
N PRO A 107 15.14 -59.56 2.06
CA PRO A 107 15.51 -58.20 2.43
C PRO A 107 16.79 -57.75 1.69
N SER A 108 16.67 -56.74 0.82
CA SER A 108 17.80 -56.04 0.22
C SER A 108 18.17 -54.80 1.03
N SER A 109 19.48 -54.62 1.19
CA SER A 109 20.14 -53.55 1.94
C SER A 109 19.71 -52.15 1.51
N SER A 110 19.52 -51.28 2.50
CA SER A 110 19.29 -49.85 2.32
C SER A 110 20.49 -49.17 1.67
N ALA A 111 20.48 -49.04 0.35
CA ALA A 111 21.30 -48.08 -0.36
C ALA A 111 20.69 -46.69 -0.16
N ALA A 112 21.40 -45.82 0.57
CA ALA A 112 21.01 -44.44 0.81
C ALA A 112 20.88 -43.69 -0.53
N LYS A 113 19.69 -43.16 -0.78
CA LYS A 113 19.39 -42.25 -1.89
C LYS A 113 20.22 -40.96 -1.71
N PRO A 114 20.91 -40.45 -2.75
CA PRO A 114 21.62 -39.18 -2.64
C PRO A 114 20.63 -38.05 -2.32
N PRO A 115 20.99 -37.10 -1.43
CA PRO A 115 20.07 -36.04 -1.03
C PRO A 115 19.74 -35.18 -2.24
N SER A 116 18.44 -35.12 -2.53
CA SER A 116 17.87 -34.17 -3.50
C SER A 116 18.20 -32.77 -3.01
N THR A 117 18.91 -31.98 -3.82
CA THR A 117 19.17 -30.56 -3.56
C THR A 117 17.86 -29.80 -3.66
N SER A 118 17.14 -29.70 -2.55
CA SER A 118 16.15 -28.64 -2.38
C SER A 118 16.91 -27.32 -2.31
N SER A 119 16.60 -26.41 -3.23
CA SER A 119 17.00 -25.01 -3.10
C SER A 119 16.36 -24.47 -1.84
N GLY A 120 17.13 -24.42 -0.75
CA GLY A 120 16.65 -24.03 0.56
C GLY A 120 16.24 -22.56 0.56
N ALA A 121 15.05 -22.28 1.08
CA ALA A 121 14.69 -20.95 1.54
C ALA A 121 15.81 -20.41 2.47
N PRO A 122 16.04 -19.08 2.51
CA PRO A 122 17.06 -18.49 3.39
C PRO A 122 16.84 -18.94 4.84
N LYS A 123 17.90 -19.43 5.49
CA LYS A 123 17.84 -20.04 6.84
C LYS A 123 17.43 -19.06 7.94
N ASP A 124 17.58 -17.76 7.73
CA ASP A 124 17.06 -16.66 8.54
C ASP A 124 17.33 -15.34 7.78
N ASN A 125 16.57 -14.27 8.04
CA ASN A 125 16.80 -12.93 7.47
C ASN A 125 17.41 -11.97 8.50
N LYS A 126 18.09 -12.50 9.52
CA LYS A 126 18.71 -11.73 10.59
C LYS A 126 20.13 -11.31 10.26
N VAL A 127 20.50 -10.12 10.75
CA VAL A 127 21.86 -9.57 10.72
C VAL A 127 22.17 -8.86 12.04
N PRO A 128 23.46 -8.62 12.36
CA PRO A 128 23.82 -7.80 13.51
C PRO A 128 23.12 -6.44 13.47
N SER A 129 22.48 -6.10 14.59
CA SER A 129 21.85 -4.80 14.82
C SER A 129 22.91 -3.73 15.03
N THR A 130 22.64 -2.52 14.54
CA THR A 130 23.41 -1.30 14.85
C THR A 130 22.83 -0.54 16.04
N THR A 131 21.58 -0.83 16.39
CA THR A 131 20.88 -0.27 17.54
C THR A 131 21.03 -1.20 18.75
N PRO A 132 21.55 -0.74 19.90
CA PRO A 132 21.73 -1.59 21.09
C PRO A 132 20.41 -2.22 21.58
N GLY A 133 20.43 -3.53 21.84
CA GLY A 133 19.27 -4.28 22.33
C GLY A 133 18.20 -4.59 21.27
N TRP A 134 18.45 -4.23 20.01
CA TRP A 134 17.54 -4.45 18.88
C TRP A 134 18.04 -5.62 18.02
N GLN A 135 17.19 -6.08 17.10
CA GLN A 135 17.50 -7.12 16.12
C GLN A 135 17.57 -6.51 14.73
N GLY A 136 18.58 -6.92 13.94
CA GLY A 136 18.70 -6.47 12.54
C GLY A 136 17.96 -7.41 11.59
N ILE A 137 17.22 -6.83 10.65
CA ILE A 137 16.49 -7.50 9.57
C ILE A 137 17.16 -7.14 8.24
N LEU A 138 17.45 -8.14 7.41
CA LEU A 138 18.06 -8.00 6.10
C LEU A 138 17.04 -8.33 5.01
N SER A 139 16.92 -7.44 4.03
CA SER A 139 16.42 -7.82 2.73
C SER A 139 17.58 -8.20 1.81
N THR A 140 17.67 -9.49 1.50
CA THR A 140 18.65 -10.01 0.52
C THR A 140 18.38 -9.45 -0.87
N LYS A 141 17.11 -9.23 -1.21
CA LYS A 141 16.69 -8.69 -2.51
C LYS A 141 17.11 -7.23 -2.69
N ASP A 142 16.91 -6.40 -1.67
CA ASP A 142 17.23 -4.96 -1.74
C ASP A 142 18.64 -4.66 -1.27
N LYS A 143 19.38 -5.67 -0.78
CA LYS A 143 20.71 -5.49 -0.21
C LYS A 143 20.74 -4.37 0.83
N ALA A 144 19.75 -4.39 1.72
CA ALA A 144 19.57 -3.36 2.73
C ALA A 144 19.05 -3.98 4.03
N ALA A 145 19.37 -3.33 5.15
CA ALA A 145 18.95 -3.77 6.47
C ALA A 145 18.37 -2.61 7.29
N TYR A 146 17.55 -2.97 8.27
CA TYR A 146 17.01 -2.10 9.31
C TYR A 146 17.00 -2.84 10.64
N ASP A 147 16.85 -2.13 11.75
CA ASP A 147 16.76 -2.70 13.09
C ASP A 147 15.33 -2.56 13.63
N LEU A 148 14.91 -3.52 14.44
CA LEU A 148 13.65 -3.52 15.19
C LEU A 148 13.91 -3.80 16.67
N PRO A 149 13.03 -3.37 17.58
CA PRO A 149 13.00 -3.90 18.93
C PRO A 149 13.01 -5.44 18.94
N ALA A 150 13.70 -6.04 19.92
CA ALA A 150 13.82 -7.49 20.01
C ALA A 150 12.48 -8.21 20.27
N THR A 151 11.46 -7.50 20.77
CA THR A 151 10.16 -8.06 21.14
C THR A 151 9.01 -7.25 20.53
N GLY A 152 7.82 -7.87 20.44
CA GLY A 152 6.63 -7.26 19.87
C GLY A 152 6.54 -7.29 18.35
N TRP A 153 7.49 -7.96 17.68
CA TRP A 153 7.57 -8.07 16.23
C TRP A 153 7.54 -9.53 15.79
N GLU A 154 6.73 -9.80 14.78
CA GLU A 154 6.80 -11.03 14.01
C GLU A 154 7.63 -10.77 12.74
N THR A 155 8.63 -11.62 12.54
CA THR A 155 9.58 -11.51 11.45
C THR A 155 9.72 -12.89 10.81
N LYS A 156 9.38 -13.00 9.53
CA LYS A 156 9.57 -14.24 8.76
C LYS A 156 10.29 -13.91 7.45
N PRO A 157 11.37 -14.62 7.09
CA PRO A 157 12.03 -14.43 5.80
C PRO A 157 11.03 -14.54 4.65
N GLY A 158 11.12 -13.62 3.68
CA GLY A 158 10.23 -13.60 2.51
C GLY A 158 8.77 -13.24 2.81
N GLN A 159 8.44 -12.78 4.02
CA GLN A 159 7.09 -12.32 4.33
C GLN A 159 6.72 -11.12 3.46
N ILE A 160 5.51 -11.18 2.89
CA ILE A 160 4.93 -10.11 2.07
C ILE A 160 3.69 -9.59 2.78
N VAL A 161 3.54 -8.27 2.84
CA VAL A 161 2.32 -7.59 3.31
C VAL A 161 1.90 -6.61 2.24
N GLY A 162 0.60 -6.48 2.01
CA GLY A 162 0.10 -5.48 1.09
C GLY A 162 -1.40 -5.26 1.22
N TYR A 163 -1.86 -4.23 0.51
CA TYR A 163 -3.27 -3.97 0.30
C TYR A 163 -3.59 -4.00 -1.19
N ASN A 164 -4.84 -4.32 -1.48
CA ASN A 164 -5.34 -4.50 -2.85
C ASN A 164 -6.77 -3.97 -3.00
N GLU A 165 -7.09 -2.85 -2.34
CA GLU A 165 -8.40 -2.21 -2.43
C GLU A 165 -8.57 -1.47 -3.77
N GLY A 166 -9.72 -1.71 -4.42
CA GLY A 166 -10.04 -1.11 -5.72
C GLY A 166 -9.03 -1.51 -6.81
N GLU A 167 -8.57 -0.53 -7.59
CA GLU A 167 -7.57 -0.73 -8.64
C GLU A 167 -6.12 -0.65 -8.14
N PHE A 168 -5.91 -0.16 -6.92
CA PHE A 168 -4.58 0.10 -6.37
C PHE A 168 -4.05 -1.13 -5.64
N LYS A 169 -2.79 -1.47 -5.91
CA LYS A 169 -2.10 -2.58 -5.27
C LYS A 169 -0.74 -2.12 -4.81
N MET A 170 -0.45 -2.34 -3.53
CA MET A 170 0.89 -2.16 -3.00
C MET A 170 1.26 -3.35 -2.16
N VAL A 171 2.48 -3.84 -2.36
CA VAL A 171 3.08 -4.88 -1.54
C VAL A 171 4.44 -4.40 -1.06
N ILE A 172 4.77 -4.75 0.17
CA ILE A 172 6.12 -4.69 0.73
C ILE A 172 6.59 -6.11 1.00
N HIS A 173 7.87 -6.37 0.73
CA HIS A 173 8.52 -7.65 0.96
C HIS A 173 9.54 -7.54 2.10
N GLU A 174 9.96 -8.69 2.62
CA GLU A 174 10.76 -8.80 3.85
C GLU A 174 10.10 -8.03 5.00
N ALA A 175 8.78 -8.18 5.06
CA ALA A 175 7.93 -7.44 5.95
C ALA A 175 8.02 -7.99 7.37
N SER A 176 8.03 -7.09 8.35
CA SER A 176 7.89 -7.41 9.76
C SER A 176 6.61 -6.77 10.29
N THR A 177 5.89 -7.49 11.15
CA THR A 177 4.59 -7.07 11.68
C THR A 177 4.68 -6.78 13.16
N TYR A 178 4.28 -5.58 13.58
CA TYR A 178 4.24 -5.15 14.97
C TYR A 178 2.89 -5.53 15.60
N LYS A 179 2.95 -6.24 16.73
CA LYS A 179 1.77 -6.70 17.50
C LYS A 179 0.72 -7.37 16.63
N LEU A 180 1.08 -8.47 15.95
CA LEU A 180 0.08 -9.30 15.26
C LEU A 180 -0.99 -9.79 16.25
N GLY A 181 -2.26 -9.75 15.84
CA GLY A 181 -3.42 -10.07 16.67
C GLY A 181 -3.85 -8.95 17.62
N ALA A 182 -3.48 -7.69 17.35
CA ALA A 182 -3.78 -6.57 18.25
C ALA A 182 -5.29 -6.34 18.48
N CYS A 183 -6.13 -6.72 17.53
CA CYS A 183 -7.58 -6.75 17.66
C CYS A 183 -8.09 -8.18 17.73
N PRO A 184 -8.66 -8.60 18.88
CA PRO A 184 -9.11 -9.99 19.10
C PRO A 184 -10.12 -10.48 18.06
N ASP A 185 -11.04 -9.59 17.65
CA ASP A 185 -12.15 -9.95 16.75
C ASP A 185 -11.77 -9.85 15.27
N ALA A 186 -10.61 -9.25 14.95
CA ALA A 186 -10.13 -9.06 13.59
C ALA A 186 -8.88 -9.92 13.32
N ARG A 187 -9.09 -11.07 12.66
CA ARG A 187 -7.98 -11.97 12.27
C ARG A 187 -6.94 -11.23 11.43
N GLY A 188 -5.67 -11.37 11.79
CA GLY A 188 -4.55 -10.73 11.06
C GLY A 188 -4.40 -9.23 11.36
N SER A 189 -5.18 -8.68 12.28
CA SER A 189 -4.98 -7.33 12.81
C SER A 189 -3.56 -7.15 13.34
N ASN A 190 -3.05 -5.94 13.27
CA ASN A 190 -1.72 -5.59 13.79
C ASN A 190 -1.68 -4.09 14.08
N ARG A 191 -0.65 -3.63 14.79
CA ARG A 191 -0.40 -2.19 15.03
C ARG A 191 0.58 -1.57 14.06
N GLY A 192 1.09 -2.36 13.14
CA GLY A 192 1.77 -1.84 11.97
C GLY A 192 2.71 -2.83 11.34
N VAL A 193 3.30 -2.37 10.24
CA VAL A 193 4.13 -3.16 9.36
C VAL A 193 5.26 -2.31 8.82
N VAL A 194 6.41 -2.95 8.60
CA VAL A 194 7.55 -2.34 7.92
C VAL A 194 8.15 -3.31 6.92
N GLY A 195 8.76 -2.80 5.86
CA GLY A 195 9.40 -3.63 4.84
C GLY A 195 9.86 -2.80 3.65
N PHE A 196 10.24 -3.49 2.58
CA PHE A 196 10.77 -2.84 1.38
C PHE A 196 9.77 -2.88 0.23
N ALA A 197 9.66 -1.77 -0.49
CA ALA A 197 8.95 -1.70 -1.77
C ALA A 197 9.98 -1.75 -2.92
N THR A 198 9.61 -2.43 -4.01
CA THR A 198 10.47 -2.46 -5.20
C THR A 198 10.41 -1.11 -5.91
N ALA A 199 11.55 -0.44 -6.04
CA ALA A 199 11.65 0.87 -6.69
C ALA A 199 12.62 0.90 -7.88
N ASP A 200 13.39 -0.17 -8.12
CA ASP A 200 14.35 -0.30 -9.21
C ASP A 200 15.22 0.96 -9.40
N GLN A 201 15.01 1.72 -10.47
CA GLN A 201 15.77 2.94 -10.78
C GLN A 201 14.96 4.23 -10.59
N ILE A 202 13.74 4.16 -10.04
CA ILE A 202 12.88 5.34 -9.78
C ILE A 202 13.66 6.38 -8.97
N PRO A 203 13.64 7.69 -9.31
CA PRO A 203 14.29 8.74 -8.52
C PRO A 203 13.87 8.71 -7.05
N VAL A 204 14.80 8.96 -6.12
CA VAL A 204 14.57 8.77 -4.67
C VAL A 204 13.38 9.58 -4.14
N GLU A 205 13.19 10.81 -4.65
CA GLU A 205 12.08 11.67 -4.29
C GLU A 205 10.74 11.07 -4.72
N ASN A 206 10.69 10.49 -5.92
CA ASN A 206 9.49 9.86 -6.48
C ASN A 206 9.19 8.53 -5.79
N ALA A 207 10.22 7.74 -5.45
CA ALA A 207 10.06 6.49 -4.73
C ALA A 207 9.45 6.74 -3.34
N ALA A 208 9.98 7.68 -2.58
CA ALA A 208 9.48 7.98 -1.23
C ALA A 208 8.01 8.45 -1.25
N ARG A 209 7.71 9.60 -1.87
CA ARG A 209 6.33 10.13 -1.87
C ARG A 209 5.34 9.24 -2.63
N GLY A 210 5.82 8.55 -3.66
CA GLY A 210 5.02 7.60 -4.44
C GLY A 210 4.61 6.38 -3.62
N ALA A 211 5.53 5.81 -2.83
CA ALA A 211 5.25 4.69 -1.95
C ALA A 211 4.21 5.04 -0.87
N VAL A 212 4.35 6.21 -0.22
CA VAL A 212 3.35 6.67 0.77
C VAL A 212 1.98 6.83 0.12
N ARG A 213 1.92 7.55 -1.02
CA ARG A 213 0.66 7.76 -1.73
C ARG A 213 0.03 6.43 -2.12
N LEU A 214 0.80 5.55 -2.76
CA LEU A 214 0.30 4.26 -3.25
C LEU A 214 -0.17 3.36 -2.10
N TRP A 215 0.51 3.38 -0.95
CA TRP A 215 0.07 2.63 0.23
C TRP A 215 -1.32 3.10 0.67
N ILE A 216 -1.50 4.42 0.83
CA ILE A 216 -2.78 5.00 1.23
C ILE A 216 -3.87 4.73 0.20
N GLN A 217 -3.58 4.86 -1.09
CA GLN A 217 -4.51 4.51 -2.17
C GLN A 217 -4.92 3.04 -2.09
N SER A 218 -3.95 2.13 -1.93
CA SER A 218 -4.20 0.69 -1.83
C SER A 218 -4.93 0.27 -0.56
N ALA A 219 -4.78 1.02 0.54
CA ALA A 219 -5.44 0.74 1.82
C ALA A 219 -6.85 1.34 1.92
N THR A 220 -7.15 2.37 1.13
CA THR A 220 -8.43 3.11 1.21
C THR A 220 -9.28 3.00 -0.05
N GLY A 221 -8.73 2.51 -1.16
CA GLY A 221 -9.37 2.49 -2.48
C GLY A 221 -9.54 3.88 -3.13
N ARG A 222 -9.09 4.95 -2.47
CA ARG A 222 -9.24 6.33 -2.96
C ARG A 222 -8.16 6.68 -3.98
N SER A 223 -8.54 7.25 -5.11
CA SER A 223 -7.59 7.70 -6.13
C SER A 223 -7.03 9.10 -5.85
N ASP A 224 -7.79 9.94 -5.14
CA ASP A 224 -7.52 11.35 -4.84
C ASP A 224 -6.60 11.58 -3.64
N VAL A 225 -5.59 10.73 -3.46
CA VAL A 225 -4.59 10.90 -2.41
C VAL A 225 -3.53 11.91 -2.87
N PRO A 226 -3.34 13.05 -2.18
CA PRO A 226 -2.34 14.03 -2.56
C PRO A 226 -0.93 13.45 -2.44
N LEU A 227 -0.01 13.98 -3.25
CA LEU A 227 1.40 13.59 -3.16
C LEU A 227 2.00 14.22 -1.89
N PRO A 228 2.51 13.42 -0.94
CA PRO A 228 3.06 13.97 0.29
C PRO A 228 4.38 14.70 0.05
N GLU A 229 4.68 15.64 0.94
CA GLU A 229 5.95 16.37 0.95
C GLU A 229 7.13 15.44 1.28
N ILE A 230 8.33 15.91 0.95
CA ILE A 230 9.56 15.19 1.18
C ILE A 230 10.48 15.95 2.13
N THR A 231 11.27 15.22 2.90
CA THR A 231 12.30 15.75 3.78
C THR A 231 13.60 15.00 3.56
N GLN A 232 14.73 15.67 3.72
CA GLN A 232 16.04 15.02 3.67
C GLN A 232 16.29 14.26 4.97
N VAL A 233 16.74 13.01 4.87
CA VAL A 233 17.09 12.19 6.04
C VAL A 233 18.46 11.53 5.88
N PRO A 234 19.30 11.52 6.93
CA PRO A 234 20.55 10.79 6.92
C PRO A 234 20.28 9.28 6.99
N ILE A 235 20.96 8.51 6.14
CA ILE A 235 20.93 7.05 6.08
C ILE A 235 22.34 6.52 6.36
N ALA A 236 22.45 5.31 6.92
CA ALA A 236 23.72 4.66 7.22
C ALA A 236 24.66 5.56 8.06
N SER A 237 24.16 6.03 9.21
CA SER A 237 24.87 6.96 10.11
C SER A 237 25.31 8.27 9.43
N GLY A 238 24.57 8.73 8.42
CA GLY A 238 24.81 9.99 7.71
C GLY A 238 25.75 9.89 6.52
N SER A 239 26.23 8.70 6.17
CA SER A 239 27.07 8.50 4.98
C SER A 239 26.28 8.59 3.66
N ILE A 240 24.96 8.41 3.72
CA ILE A 240 24.08 8.51 2.55
C ILE A 240 22.99 9.55 2.83
N GLN A 241 22.81 10.48 1.90
CA GLN A 241 21.68 11.38 1.92
C GLN A 241 20.47 10.70 1.27
N GLY A 242 19.46 10.39 2.09
CA GLY A 242 18.17 9.86 1.64
C GLY A 242 17.07 10.91 1.67
N VAL A 243 15.89 10.49 1.23
CA VAL A 243 14.65 11.26 1.25
C VAL A 243 13.59 10.47 2.01
N SER A 244 12.89 11.12 2.93
CA SER A 244 11.73 10.58 3.62
C SER A 244 10.46 11.32 3.20
N SER A 245 9.33 10.62 3.24
CA SER A 245 8.01 11.19 3.04
C SER A 245 7.02 10.53 4.00
N THR A 246 6.04 11.29 4.46
CA THR A 246 5.05 10.84 5.43
C THR A 246 3.65 11.30 5.04
N GLY A 247 2.67 10.44 5.25
CA GLY A 247 1.26 10.73 5.08
C GLY A 247 0.42 9.97 6.11
N THR A 248 -0.84 10.35 6.25
CA THR A 248 -1.77 9.70 7.17
C THR A 248 -3.10 9.40 6.48
N PHE A 249 -3.81 8.40 6.99
CA PHE A 249 -5.18 8.13 6.61
C PHE A 249 -5.96 7.59 7.79
N THR A 250 -7.29 7.69 7.71
CA THR A 250 -8.21 7.07 8.67
C THR A 250 -8.65 5.74 8.09
N PRO A 251 -8.40 4.61 8.77
CA PRO A 251 -8.96 3.32 8.38
C PRO A 251 -10.48 3.37 8.33
N ALA A 252 -11.10 2.60 7.44
CA ALA A 252 -12.56 2.50 7.42
C ALA A 252 -13.05 2.06 8.82
N GLU A 253 -14.00 2.82 9.38
CA GLU A 253 -14.61 2.53 10.66
C GLU A 253 -15.32 1.18 10.58
N THR A 254 -14.78 0.20 11.29
CA THR A 254 -15.45 -1.10 11.39
C THR A 254 -15.59 -1.58 12.83
N GLU A 255 -14.72 -1.19 13.77
CA GLU A 255 -14.73 -1.72 15.15
C GLU A 255 -13.97 -0.79 16.13
N ASP A 256 -14.34 -0.80 17.42
CA ASP A 256 -13.74 0.02 18.50
C ASP A 256 -12.23 -0.22 18.72
N CYS A 257 -11.71 -1.38 18.31
CA CYS A 257 -10.29 -1.72 18.45
C CYS A 257 -9.39 -1.03 17.40
N ARG A 258 -9.99 -0.54 16.31
CA ARG A 258 -9.23 -0.01 15.20
C ARG A 258 -8.61 1.34 15.56
N ALA A 259 -7.40 1.58 15.08
CA ALA A 259 -6.76 2.86 15.31
C ALA A 259 -7.51 4.01 14.61
N PRO A 260 -7.63 5.18 15.26
CA PRO A 260 -8.26 6.35 14.65
C PRO A 260 -7.50 6.88 13.43
N SER A 261 -6.21 6.59 13.31
CA SER A 261 -5.43 6.90 12.12
C SER A 261 -4.25 5.96 11.96
N VAL A 262 -3.75 5.85 10.73
CA VAL A 262 -2.51 5.16 10.38
C VAL A 262 -1.55 6.17 9.78
N LYS A 263 -0.32 6.19 10.27
CA LYS A 263 0.77 6.98 9.70
C LYS A 263 1.65 6.09 8.84
N VAL A 264 1.82 6.52 7.60
CA VAL A 264 2.68 5.86 6.61
C VAL A 264 3.91 6.74 6.40
N THR A 265 5.09 6.18 6.62
CA THR A 265 6.37 6.84 6.36
C THR A 265 7.17 5.96 5.43
N SER A 266 7.77 6.56 4.40
CA SER A 266 8.74 5.90 3.55
C SER A 266 10.08 6.62 3.61
N ALA A 267 11.17 5.89 3.43
CA ALA A 267 12.46 6.48 3.08
C ALA A 267 13.05 5.81 1.86
N ALA A 268 13.66 6.61 0.99
CA ALA A 268 14.33 6.14 -0.20
C ALA A 268 15.75 6.72 -0.32
N PHE A 269 16.68 5.92 -0.83
CA PHE A 269 18.06 6.31 -1.05
C PHE A 269 18.69 5.46 -2.16
N LYS A 270 19.82 5.92 -2.69
CA LYS A 270 20.59 5.17 -3.70
C LYS A 270 21.56 4.19 -3.06
N SER A 271 21.62 2.98 -3.61
CA SER A 271 22.65 1.98 -3.33
C SER A 271 23.16 1.45 -4.68
N GLY A 272 24.29 1.99 -5.14
CA GLY A 272 24.69 1.87 -6.54
C GLY A 272 23.65 2.51 -7.46
N ASP A 273 23.28 1.81 -8.54
CA ASP A 273 22.26 2.29 -9.48
C ASP A 273 20.82 2.09 -8.98
N GLN A 274 20.63 1.22 -7.97
CA GLN A 274 19.32 0.87 -7.43
C GLN A 274 18.83 1.93 -6.42
N THR A 275 17.55 2.21 -6.48
CA THR A 275 16.81 2.95 -5.44
C THR A 275 16.24 1.94 -4.47
N ILE A 276 16.65 2.06 -3.21
CA ILE A 276 16.06 1.32 -2.10
C ILE A 276 14.88 2.14 -1.59
N CYS A 277 13.73 1.51 -1.39
CA CYS A 277 12.54 2.15 -0.83
C CYS A 277 12.03 1.33 0.36
N PHE A 278 12.14 1.89 1.55
CA PHE A 278 11.63 1.32 2.79
C PHE A 278 10.32 1.99 3.17
N VAL A 279 9.36 1.22 3.68
CA VAL A 279 8.02 1.70 4.03
C VAL A 279 7.67 1.20 5.42
N MET A 280 7.05 2.07 6.21
CA MET A 280 6.49 1.82 7.51
C MET A 280 5.04 2.30 7.53
N ALA A 281 4.12 1.52 8.07
CA ALA A 281 2.74 1.91 8.30
C ALA A 281 2.36 1.52 9.73
N PHE A 282 2.05 2.49 10.57
CA PHE A 282 1.76 2.28 11.99
C PHE A 282 0.43 2.89 12.41
N ASP A 283 -0.34 2.13 13.19
CA ASP A 283 -1.49 2.62 13.93
C ASP A 283 -1.06 3.78 14.84
N GLN A 284 -1.90 4.80 14.97
CA GLN A 284 -1.69 5.96 15.83
C GLN A 284 -2.90 6.15 16.74
N GLY A 285 -2.68 6.68 17.94
CA GLY A 285 -3.75 6.99 18.88
C GLY A 285 -4.34 5.79 19.62
N THR A 286 -3.70 4.61 19.55
CA THR A 286 -4.04 3.47 20.41
C THR A 286 -3.03 3.34 21.56
N PRO A 287 -3.42 2.81 22.73
CA PRO A 287 -2.52 2.65 23.88
C PRO A 287 -1.30 1.78 23.59
N ASP A 288 -1.41 0.90 22.61
CA ASP A 288 -0.42 -0.09 22.23
C ASP A 288 0.27 0.26 20.90
N ALA A 289 0.07 1.46 20.37
CA ALA A 289 0.78 1.98 19.20
C ALA A 289 2.30 1.98 19.41
N LEU A 290 3.06 1.85 18.31
CA LEU A 290 4.52 1.94 18.37
C LEU A 290 4.92 3.36 18.79
N PRO A 291 5.82 3.53 19.79
CA PRO A 291 6.31 4.85 20.16
C PRO A 291 7.02 5.54 19.00
N GLU A 292 6.82 6.86 18.86
CA GLU A 292 7.42 7.62 17.76
C GLU A 292 8.94 7.56 17.76
N ALA A 293 9.55 7.60 18.94
CA ALA A 293 10.99 7.47 19.10
C ALA A 293 11.53 6.13 18.56
N ASP A 294 10.74 5.06 18.65
CA ASP A 294 11.12 3.77 18.10
C ASP A 294 10.95 3.76 16.59
N ALA A 295 9.86 4.32 16.04
CA ALA A 295 9.70 4.48 14.59
C ALA A 295 10.86 5.28 13.96
N GLN A 296 11.32 6.34 14.62
CA GLN A 296 12.48 7.13 14.18
C GLN A 296 13.79 6.32 14.24
N LYS A 297 14.00 5.49 15.29
CA LYS A 297 15.17 4.61 15.38
C LYS A 297 15.17 3.53 14.29
N ILE A 298 14.01 2.95 13.97
CA ILE A 298 13.87 2.02 12.84
C ILE A 298 14.36 2.70 11.55
N LEU A 299 13.84 3.91 11.26
CA LEU A 299 14.24 4.66 10.08
C LEU A 299 15.74 5.00 10.06
N ALA A 300 16.28 5.46 11.19
CA ALA A 300 17.68 5.86 11.32
C ALA A 300 18.66 4.67 11.20
N SER A 301 18.20 3.46 11.50
CA SER A 301 19.00 2.23 11.37
C SER A 301 19.13 1.71 9.94
N LEU A 302 18.39 2.29 8.98
CA LEU A 302 18.44 1.90 7.57
C LEU A 302 19.87 2.01 7.04
N ARG A 303 20.31 0.96 6.36
CA ARG A 303 21.67 0.85 5.83
C ARG A 303 21.76 -0.11 4.65
N PRO A 304 22.58 0.18 3.64
CA PRO A 304 22.91 -0.80 2.61
C PRO A 304 23.73 -1.95 3.20
N ARG A 305 23.69 -3.09 2.52
CA ARG A 305 24.44 -4.32 2.82
C ARG A 305 25.04 -4.85 1.51
N PRO A 306 26.16 -5.60 1.56
CA PRO A 306 26.75 -6.22 0.37
C PRO A 306 25.82 -7.20 -0.35
#